data_AF-C4Y0H2-F1
#
_entry.id   AF-C4Y0H2-F1
#
_cell.length_a   1.000
_cell.length_b   1.000
_cell.length_c   1.000
_cell.angle_alpha   90.00
_cell.angle_beta   90.00
_cell.angle_gamma   90.00
#
_symmetry.space_group_name_H-M   'P 1'
#
loop_
_entity.id
_entity.type
_entity.pdbx_description
1 polymer ?
#
loop_
_entity_poly.entity_id
_entity_poly.type
_entity_poly.pdbx_seq_one_letter_code
_entity_poly.pdbx_strand_id
1 'polypeptide(L)'
;MAHFSWRSTPRSTKFTLTCLFTVSSLILILKIRTRRIAQADPMAPASLSDIVVPFLQLIPRSAIFYPWVFATAIFAEVSFFSFLLSTVVLYIGTGYVEKFWGYREVVKYILLVGVLTNLFTVIVAIVSNIFRGDVAGMDKPLGGGISYLFAFLVVIKRLIPEHNVVLFHGLINFRIKHLPFISLVLVTLWSSIFRTLHPAVPSLLSFFIAYIYLRFFQIANVDPILPVASTNEEGAVSVIRGDGSDAFQLVEFFPGITKPYLSILFNAVYKLSVSLGLVTPFDDDFIEQSNLRAQKLSERLNQANKSIANSVAERRRQVALQVIEDRMNGSS
;
A
#
# COMPACT_ATOMS: atom_id res chain seq x y z
N MET A 1 28.39 7.91 -3.22
CA MET A 1 27.24 8.83 -3.35
C MET A 1 26.48 8.45 -4.62
N ALA A 2 25.25 7.96 -4.50
CA ALA A 2 24.42 7.67 -5.66
C ALA A 2 23.86 8.98 -6.22
N HIS A 3 24.24 9.34 -7.45
CA HIS A 3 23.65 10.46 -8.17
C HIS A 3 22.13 10.22 -8.31
N PHE A 4 21.34 11.04 -7.62
CA PHE A 4 19.89 11.11 -7.73
C PHE A 4 19.52 11.70 -9.10
N SER A 5 19.40 10.86 -10.13
CA SER A 5 18.98 11.30 -11.46
C SER A 5 17.45 11.32 -11.54
N TRP A 6 16.88 12.52 -11.59
CA TRP A 6 15.43 12.75 -11.71
C TRP A 6 14.83 12.15 -12.99
N ARG A 7 15.66 11.78 -13.97
CA ARG A 7 15.28 11.21 -15.27
C ARG A 7 14.80 9.75 -15.22
N SER A 8 15.07 8.99 -14.17
CA SER A 8 14.65 7.58 -14.04
C SER A 8 13.40 7.36 -13.15
N THR A 9 12.59 8.40 -12.92
CA THR A 9 11.38 8.24 -12.11
C THR A 9 10.33 7.42 -12.86
N PRO A 10 9.80 6.34 -12.25
CA PRO A 10 8.82 5.45 -12.89
C PRO A 10 7.54 6.19 -13.31
N ARG A 11 6.87 5.71 -14.38
CA ARG A 11 5.75 6.44 -15.00
C ARG A 11 4.55 6.54 -14.07
N SER A 12 4.26 5.49 -13.31
CA SER A 12 3.20 5.47 -12.31
C SER A 12 3.47 6.49 -11.20
N THR A 13 4.72 6.59 -10.73
CA THR A 13 5.12 7.59 -9.72
C THR A 13 4.82 9.01 -10.18
N LYS A 14 5.21 9.35 -11.42
CA LYS A 14 4.92 10.68 -11.98
C LYS A 14 3.42 10.94 -12.01
N PHE A 15 2.64 9.99 -12.54
CA PHE A 15 1.20 10.13 -12.66
C PHE A 15 0.52 10.32 -11.28
N THR A 16 0.79 9.44 -10.32
CA THR A 16 0.12 9.48 -9.01
C THR A 16 0.54 10.71 -8.19
N LEU A 17 1.81 11.12 -8.26
CA LEU A 17 2.25 12.34 -7.59
C LEU A 17 1.64 13.58 -8.26
N THR A 18 1.62 13.67 -9.58
CA THR A 18 0.93 14.76 -10.28
C THR A 18 -0.54 14.84 -9.86
N CYS A 19 -1.26 13.71 -9.76
CA CYS A 19 -2.61 13.68 -9.22
C CYS A 19 -2.68 14.18 -7.76
N LEU A 20 -1.80 13.71 -6.87
CA LEU A 20 -1.74 14.14 -5.48
C LEU A 20 -1.54 15.65 -5.35
N PHE A 21 -0.52 16.19 -6.03
CA PHE A 21 -0.21 17.62 -6.00
C PHE A 21 -1.34 18.45 -6.62
N THR A 22 -1.88 18.06 -7.77
CA THR A 22 -2.94 18.83 -8.44
C THR A 22 -4.23 18.87 -7.62
N VAL A 23 -4.69 17.73 -7.08
CA VAL A 23 -5.90 17.67 -6.24
C VAL A 23 -5.69 18.44 -4.94
N SER A 24 -4.56 18.25 -4.26
CA SER A 24 -4.27 18.95 -3.01
C SER A 24 -4.11 20.46 -3.19
N SER A 25 -3.42 20.90 -4.25
CA SER A 25 -3.31 22.32 -4.60
C SER A 25 -4.66 22.93 -4.96
N LEU A 26 -5.50 22.20 -5.72
CA LEU A 26 -6.84 22.67 -6.06
C LEU A 26 -7.71 22.86 -4.80
N ILE A 27 -7.69 21.91 -3.87
CA ILE A 27 -8.39 22.04 -2.57
C ILE A 27 -7.89 23.27 -1.81
N LEU A 28 -6.57 23.46 -1.72
CA LEU A 28 -5.98 24.59 -1.02
C LEU A 28 -6.41 25.92 -1.64
N ILE A 29 -6.35 26.05 -2.97
CA ILE A 29 -6.76 27.25 -3.71
C ILE A 29 -8.24 27.55 -3.46
N LEU A 30 -9.10 26.54 -3.52
CA LEU A 30 -10.54 26.68 -3.28
C LEU A 30 -10.84 27.10 -1.83
N LYS A 31 -10.15 26.52 -0.85
CA LYS A 31 -10.26 26.92 0.56
C LYS A 31 -9.83 28.38 0.76
N ILE A 32 -8.71 28.79 0.19
CA ILE A 32 -8.22 30.18 0.26
C ILE A 32 -9.22 31.14 -0.40
N ARG A 33 -9.73 30.80 -1.59
CA ARG A 33 -10.71 31.63 -2.32
C ARG A 33 -12.00 31.78 -1.52
N THR A 34 -12.52 30.69 -0.98
CA THR A 34 -13.74 30.70 -0.15
C THR A 34 -13.55 31.55 1.09
N ARG A 35 -12.40 31.41 1.77
CA ARG A 35 -12.06 32.25 2.93
C ARG A 35 -12.00 33.72 2.56
N ARG A 36 -11.36 34.09 1.45
CA ARG A 36 -11.27 35.48 0.99
C ARG A 36 -12.64 36.08 0.68
N ILE A 37 -13.56 35.31 0.11
CA ILE A 37 -14.93 35.75 -0.14
C ILE A 37 -15.70 35.92 1.17
N ALA A 38 -15.51 35.00 2.13
CA ALA A 38 -16.17 35.02 3.42
C ALA A 38 -15.56 36.02 4.43
N GLN A 39 -14.44 36.68 4.12
CA GLN A 39 -13.78 37.64 5.02
C GLN A 39 -14.63 38.87 5.37
N ALA A 40 -15.69 39.14 4.61
CA ALA A 40 -16.64 40.22 4.90
C ALA A 40 -17.77 39.81 5.87
N ASP A 41 -17.87 38.52 6.24
CA ASP A 41 -18.92 37.99 7.10
C ASP A 41 -18.39 37.67 8.50
N PRO A 42 -18.91 38.30 9.57
CA PRO A 42 -18.51 38.00 10.95
C PRO A 42 -18.86 36.57 11.43
N MET A 43 -19.69 35.80 10.70
CA MET A 43 -19.97 34.38 10.97
C MET A 43 -19.07 33.41 10.19
N ALA A 44 -18.08 33.90 9.45
CA ALA A 44 -17.20 33.06 8.65
C ALA A 44 -16.35 32.08 9.49
N PRO A 45 -16.05 30.87 8.98
CA PRO A 45 -15.22 29.90 9.68
C PRO A 45 -13.85 30.47 10.03
N ALA A 46 -13.47 30.34 11.32
CA ALA A 46 -12.24 30.92 11.86
C ALA A 46 -10.97 30.30 11.25
N SER A 47 -11.02 29.02 10.85
CA SER A 47 -9.86 28.27 10.35
C SER A 47 -10.06 27.70 8.93
N LEU A 48 -8.95 27.58 8.17
CA LEU A 48 -8.97 26.95 6.83
C LEU A 48 -9.30 25.45 6.89
N SER A 49 -9.12 24.81 8.04
CA SER A 49 -9.49 23.41 8.27
C SER A 49 -11.00 23.19 8.23
N ASP A 50 -11.79 24.18 8.66
CA ASP A 50 -13.24 24.07 8.75
C ASP A 50 -13.93 24.23 7.40
N ILE A 51 -13.25 24.86 6.43
CA ILE A 51 -13.76 24.99 5.07
C ILE A 51 -13.64 23.65 4.36
N VAL A 52 -14.78 23.09 3.96
CA VAL A 52 -14.86 21.81 3.24
C VAL A 52 -15.15 22.03 1.76
N VAL A 53 -14.65 21.12 0.91
CA VAL A 53 -14.85 21.17 -0.55
C VAL A 53 -15.53 19.87 -1.01
N PRO A 54 -16.88 19.83 -1.05
CA PRO A 54 -17.63 18.58 -1.20
C PRO A 54 -17.44 17.82 -2.52
N PHE A 55 -17.01 18.51 -3.58
CA PHE A 55 -16.83 17.91 -4.90
C PHE A 55 -15.41 17.34 -5.14
N LEU A 56 -14.49 17.51 -4.18
CA LEU A 56 -13.13 16.94 -4.21
C LEU A 56 -12.82 16.07 -2.99
N GLN A 57 -13.31 16.46 -1.81
CA GLN A 57 -13.07 15.75 -0.55
C GLN A 57 -14.19 14.73 -0.28
N LEU A 58 -13.84 13.61 0.34
CA LEU A 58 -14.83 12.59 0.70
C LEU A 58 -15.63 13.06 1.93
N ILE A 59 -16.84 13.54 1.70
CA ILE A 59 -17.79 13.93 2.74
C ILE A 59 -18.98 12.97 2.69
N PRO A 60 -19.24 12.18 3.75
CA PRO A 60 -20.31 11.18 3.75
C PRO A 60 -21.67 11.72 3.30
N ARG A 61 -22.06 12.93 3.75
CA ARG A 61 -23.34 13.55 3.37
C ARG A 61 -23.45 13.82 1.87
N SER A 62 -22.37 14.28 1.24
CA SER A 62 -22.38 14.78 -0.13
C SER A 62 -21.85 13.78 -1.17
N ALA A 63 -21.26 12.67 -0.71
CA ALA A 63 -20.59 11.68 -1.57
C ALA A 63 -21.52 11.05 -2.62
N ILE A 64 -22.82 10.90 -2.33
CA ILE A 64 -23.79 10.31 -3.26
C ILE A 64 -24.06 11.25 -4.45
N PHE A 65 -24.02 12.57 -4.24
CA PHE A 65 -24.27 13.55 -5.30
C PHE A 65 -23.08 13.74 -6.23
N TYR A 66 -21.87 13.42 -5.76
CA TYR A 66 -20.61 13.61 -6.50
C TYR A 66 -19.85 12.28 -6.61
N PRO A 67 -20.26 11.35 -7.50
CA PRO A 67 -19.71 10.00 -7.54
C PRO A 67 -18.21 9.96 -7.91
N TRP A 68 -17.69 10.95 -8.64
CA TRP A 68 -16.26 11.04 -8.93
C TRP A 68 -15.39 11.22 -7.67
N VAL A 69 -15.97 11.71 -6.57
CA VAL A 69 -15.27 11.90 -5.29
C VAL A 69 -14.70 10.58 -4.76
N PHE A 70 -15.34 9.44 -5.02
CA PHE A 70 -14.78 8.15 -4.62
C PHE A 70 -13.41 7.86 -5.25
N ALA A 71 -13.16 8.37 -6.47
CA ALA A 71 -11.87 8.24 -7.14
C ALA A 71 -10.93 9.41 -6.80
N THR A 72 -11.41 10.65 -6.82
CA THR A 72 -10.55 11.83 -6.61
C THR A 72 -10.11 11.98 -5.16
N ALA A 73 -10.95 11.57 -4.20
CA ALA A 73 -10.65 11.75 -2.78
C ALA A 73 -9.48 10.91 -2.28
N ILE A 74 -9.08 9.88 -3.04
CA ILE A 74 -7.85 9.11 -2.78
C ILE A 74 -6.64 10.06 -2.68
N PHE A 75 -6.63 11.11 -3.49
CA PHE A 75 -5.57 12.12 -3.55
C PHE A 75 -5.89 13.40 -2.76
N ALA A 76 -7.03 13.44 -2.07
CA ALA A 76 -7.49 14.59 -1.29
C ALA A 76 -7.04 14.46 0.17
N GLU A 77 -5.92 15.08 0.51
CA GLU A 77 -5.39 15.07 1.87
C GLU A 77 -5.96 16.19 2.73
N VAL A 78 -6.25 15.86 3.98
CA VAL A 78 -6.87 16.80 4.94
C VAL A 78 -5.80 17.58 5.72
N SER A 79 -4.63 16.99 5.93
CA SER A 79 -3.55 17.59 6.71
C SER A 79 -2.23 17.63 5.92
N PHE A 80 -1.38 18.61 6.22
CA PHE A 80 -0.05 18.72 5.62
C PHE A 80 0.83 17.49 5.93
N PHE A 81 0.72 16.95 7.14
CA PHE A 81 1.44 15.74 7.53
C PHE A 81 0.99 14.52 6.72
N SER A 82 -0.33 14.34 6.56
CA SER A 82 -0.89 13.27 5.71
C SER A 82 -0.44 13.44 4.26
N PHE A 83 -0.41 14.67 3.74
CA PHE A 83 0.13 14.96 2.41
C PHE A 83 1.60 14.58 2.24
N LEU A 84 2.45 14.93 3.19
CA LEU A 84 3.87 14.57 3.15
C LEU A 84 4.06 13.05 3.22
N LEU A 85 3.34 12.38 4.13
CA LEU A 85 3.35 10.93 4.26
C LEU A 85 2.91 10.27 2.96
N SER A 86 1.82 10.73 2.37
CA SER A 86 1.28 10.25 1.10
C SER A 86 2.24 10.44 -0.07
N THR A 87 2.97 11.57 -0.10
CA THR A 87 4.01 11.82 -1.10
C THR A 87 5.13 10.77 -1.00
N VAL A 88 5.63 10.51 0.21
CA VAL A 88 6.68 9.52 0.46
C VAL A 88 6.21 8.10 0.10
N VAL A 89 5.00 7.74 0.53
CA VAL A 89 4.41 6.42 0.32
C VAL A 89 4.15 6.15 -1.16
N LEU A 90 3.58 7.12 -1.88
CA LEU A 90 3.41 6.98 -3.33
C LEU A 90 4.76 6.90 -4.02
N TYR A 91 5.72 7.78 -3.69
CA TYR A 91 7.03 7.78 -4.33
C TYR A 91 7.75 6.43 -4.20
N ILE A 92 7.85 5.90 -2.98
CA ILE A 92 8.52 4.62 -2.69
C ILE A 92 7.68 3.45 -3.20
N GLY A 93 6.38 3.45 -2.90
CA GLY A 93 5.46 2.35 -3.22
C GLY A 93 5.32 2.13 -4.72
N THR A 94 4.95 3.15 -5.48
CA THR A 94 4.80 3.00 -6.93
C THR A 94 6.14 2.73 -7.60
N GLY A 95 7.22 3.38 -7.12
CA GLY A 95 8.54 3.20 -7.69
C GLY A 95 9.11 1.78 -7.51
N TYR A 96 8.72 1.11 -6.43
CA TYR A 96 9.06 -0.29 -6.19
C TYR A 96 8.17 -1.25 -6.99
N VAL A 97 6.85 -1.06 -6.92
CA VAL A 97 5.86 -2.00 -7.50
C VAL A 97 5.83 -1.95 -9.03
N GLU A 98 6.09 -0.79 -9.64
CA GLU A 98 6.12 -0.65 -11.11
C GLU A 98 7.14 -1.59 -11.78
N LYS A 99 8.22 -1.94 -11.07
CA LYS A 99 9.24 -2.88 -11.57
C LYS A 99 8.70 -4.31 -11.72
N PHE A 100 7.66 -4.67 -10.97
CA PHE A 100 7.09 -6.01 -10.97
C PHE A 100 5.84 -6.13 -11.85
N TRP A 101 4.99 -5.10 -11.87
CA TRP A 101 3.67 -5.19 -12.52
C TRP A 101 3.51 -4.29 -13.75
N GLY A 102 4.45 -3.36 -13.96
CA GLY A 102 4.30 -2.28 -14.93
C GLY A 102 3.34 -1.17 -14.46
N TYR A 103 3.37 -0.03 -15.13
CA TYR A 103 2.69 1.19 -14.66
C TYR A 103 1.16 1.07 -14.66
N ARG A 104 0.58 0.34 -15.63
CA ARG A 104 -0.89 0.23 -15.80
C ARG A 104 -1.54 -0.48 -14.61
N GLU A 105 -0.98 -1.63 -14.23
CA GLU A 105 -1.50 -2.40 -13.11
C GLU A 105 -1.28 -1.69 -11.77
N VAL A 106 -0.18 -0.94 -11.60
CA VAL A 106 0.03 -0.11 -10.40
C VAL A 106 -1.05 0.97 -10.25
N VAL A 107 -1.33 1.73 -11.31
CA VAL A 107 -2.35 2.79 -11.27
C VAL A 107 -3.74 2.19 -11.07
N LYS A 108 -4.07 1.11 -11.79
CA LYS A 108 -5.32 0.37 -11.63
C LYS A 108 -5.50 -0.14 -10.20
N TYR A 109 -4.44 -0.69 -9.59
CA TYR A 109 -4.46 -1.16 -8.21
C TYR A 109 -4.78 -0.05 -7.21
N ILE A 110 -4.09 1.10 -7.32
CA ILE A 110 -4.28 2.25 -6.42
C ILE A 110 -5.72 2.78 -6.53
N LEU A 111 -6.21 2.96 -7.75
CA LEU A 111 -7.56 3.45 -7.99
C LEU A 111 -8.62 2.45 -7.52
N LEU A 112 -8.46 1.16 -7.81
CA LEU A 112 -9.42 0.13 -7.42
C LEU A 112 -9.52 0.01 -5.90
N VAL A 113 -8.38 -0.12 -5.21
CA VAL A 113 -8.38 -0.24 -3.74
C VAL A 113 -8.92 1.05 -3.12
N GLY A 114 -8.49 2.21 -3.60
CA GLY A 114 -8.95 3.49 -3.06
C GLY A 114 -10.44 3.74 -3.28
N VAL A 115 -10.99 3.46 -4.46
CA VAL A 115 -12.43 3.64 -4.76
C VAL A 115 -13.26 2.72 -3.88
N LEU A 116 -12.91 1.43 -3.79
CA LEU A 116 -13.65 0.48 -2.96
C LEU A 116 -13.53 0.83 -1.47
N THR A 117 -12.34 1.20 -0.99
CA THR A 117 -12.17 1.65 0.39
C THR A 117 -13.03 2.88 0.67
N ASN A 118 -13.00 3.89 -0.20
CA ASN A 118 -13.80 5.11 -0.01
C ASN A 118 -15.30 4.80 0.01
N LEU A 119 -15.77 3.94 -0.90
CA LEU A 119 -17.17 3.50 -0.96
C LEU A 119 -17.61 2.84 0.35
N PHE A 120 -16.91 1.79 0.79
CA PHE A 120 -17.24 1.08 2.02
C PHE A 120 -17.07 1.95 3.26
N THR A 121 -16.08 2.83 3.27
CA THR A 121 -15.86 3.77 4.39
C THR A 121 -17.02 4.75 4.53
N VAL A 122 -17.55 5.28 3.42
CA VAL A 122 -18.74 6.14 3.46
C VAL A 122 -19.96 5.37 3.96
N ILE A 123 -20.17 4.13 3.51
CA ILE A 123 -21.29 3.29 3.99
C ILE A 123 -21.19 3.09 5.50
N VAL A 124 -20.01 2.68 5.99
CA VAL A 124 -19.79 2.46 7.43
C VAL A 124 -19.94 3.77 8.22
N ALA A 125 -19.45 4.89 7.68
CA ALA A 125 -19.58 6.20 8.33
C ALA A 125 -21.05 6.64 8.43
N ILE A 126 -21.84 6.49 7.35
CA ILE A 126 -23.28 6.82 7.36
C ILE A 126 -24.00 5.94 8.38
N VAL A 127 -23.82 4.62 8.32
CA VAL A 127 -24.47 3.67 9.24
C VAL A 127 -24.09 3.99 10.69
N SER A 128 -22.80 4.19 10.98
CA SER A 128 -22.36 4.51 12.34
C SER A 128 -22.85 5.87 12.84
N ASN A 129 -22.98 6.88 11.98
CA ASN A 129 -23.47 8.19 12.37
C ASN A 129 -24.98 8.15 12.64
N ILE A 130 -25.74 7.35 11.88
CA ILE A 130 -27.16 7.08 12.15
C ILE A 130 -27.34 6.46 13.54
N PHE A 131 -26.56 5.43 13.88
CA PHE A 131 -26.64 4.80 15.20
C PHE A 131 -26.21 5.71 16.36
N ARG A 132 -25.26 6.64 16.13
CA ARG A 132 -24.77 7.57 17.16
C ARG A 132 -25.60 8.84 17.29
N GLY A 133 -26.46 9.15 16.31
CA GLY A 133 -27.16 10.44 16.20
C GLY A 133 -26.22 11.63 15.96
N ASP A 134 -24.98 11.38 15.51
CA ASP A 134 -23.97 12.43 15.30
C ASP A 134 -24.05 12.99 13.87
N VAL A 135 -24.81 14.08 13.72
CA VAL A 135 -24.97 14.79 12.45
C VAL A 135 -23.67 15.48 12.02
N ALA A 136 -22.87 15.96 12.97
CA ALA A 136 -21.62 16.68 12.68
C ALA A 136 -20.53 15.74 12.13
N GLY A 137 -20.58 14.45 12.49
CA GLY A 137 -19.72 13.42 11.92
C GLY A 137 -19.89 13.22 10.41
N MET A 138 -21.07 13.56 9.85
CA MET A 138 -21.35 13.40 8.41
C MET A 138 -20.75 14.49 7.52
N ASP A 139 -20.37 15.62 8.12
CA ASP A 139 -19.87 16.81 7.42
C ASP A 139 -18.34 16.93 7.46
N LYS A 140 -17.67 16.01 8.17
CA LYS A 140 -16.21 15.98 8.26
C LYS A 140 -15.57 15.34 7.02
N PRO A 141 -14.54 15.96 6.42
CA PRO A 141 -13.85 15.37 5.29
C PRO A 141 -12.98 14.20 5.76
N LEU A 142 -13.09 13.09 5.03
CA LEU A 142 -12.31 11.87 5.25
C LEU A 142 -11.09 11.88 4.32
N GLY A 143 -9.89 11.67 4.87
CA GLY A 143 -8.65 11.62 4.08
C GLY A 143 -8.50 10.29 3.33
N GLY A 144 -8.18 10.34 2.04
CA GLY A 144 -8.11 9.15 1.19
C GLY A 144 -6.77 8.39 1.20
N GLY A 145 -5.66 9.02 1.61
CA GLY A 145 -4.33 8.43 1.44
C GLY A 145 -3.99 7.26 2.34
N ILE A 146 -4.78 7.03 3.39
CA ILE A 146 -4.68 5.82 4.22
C ILE A 146 -4.92 4.57 3.37
N SER A 147 -5.70 4.69 2.29
CA SER A 147 -6.09 3.55 1.47
C SER A 147 -4.90 2.92 0.77
N TYR A 148 -4.13 3.71 0.02
CA TYR A 148 -2.93 3.19 -0.64
C TYR A 148 -1.78 2.91 0.32
N LEU A 149 -1.73 3.55 1.49
CA LEU A 149 -0.75 3.20 2.54
C LEU A 149 -0.88 1.71 2.90
N PHE A 150 -2.06 1.29 3.36
CA PHE A 150 -2.29 -0.11 3.75
C PHE A 150 -2.25 -1.04 2.54
N ALA A 151 -2.71 -0.58 1.37
CA ALA A 151 -2.59 -1.35 0.14
C ALA A 151 -1.12 -1.69 -0.18
N PHE A 152 -0.20 -0.73 -0.08
CA PHE A 152 1.23 -0.98 -0.32
C PHE A 152 1.86 -1.87 0.75
N LEU A 153 1.42 -1.80 2.02
CA LEU A 153 1.92 -2.72 3.05
C LEU A 153 1.61 -4.18 2.71
N VAL A 154 0.41 -4.45 2.19
CA VAL A 154 0.03 -5.80 1.73
C VAL A 154 0.91 -6.22 0.53
N VAL A 155 1.18 -5.30 -0.41
CA VAL A 155 2.06 -5.58 -1.55
C VAL A 155 3.49 -5.88 -1.11
N ILE A 156 4.03 -5.11 -0.16
CA ILE A 156 5.37 -5.31 0.38
C ILE A 156 5.47 -6.70 1.03
N LYS A 157 4.46 -7.12 1.80
CA LYS A 157 4.43 -8.50 2.32
C LYS A 157 4.46 -9.52 1.19
N ARG A 158 3.66 -9.32 0.13
CA ARG A 158 3.58 -10.24 -1.02
C ARG A 158 4.94 -10.37 -1.72
N LEU A 159 5.64 -9.26 -1.94
CA LEU A 159 6.88 -9.22 -2.72
C LEU A 159 8.13 -9.58 -1.90
N ILE A 160 8.18 -9.23 -0.61
CA ILE A 160 9.36 -9.42 0.24
C ILE A 160 8.96 -9.99 1.62
N PRO A 161 8.48 -11.24 1.69
CA PRO A 161 8.04 -11.81 2.96
C PRO A 161 9.19 -12.02 3.96
N GLU A 162 10.43 -12.21 3.49
CA GLU A 162 11.55 -12.69 4.30
C GLU A 162 12.53 -11.61 4.79
N HIS A 163 12.39 -10.35 4.34
CA HIS A 163 13.32 -9.31 4.78
C HIS A 163 13.05 -8.91 6.25
N ASN A 164 14.12 -8.91 7.06
CA ASN A 164 14.08 -8.47 8.45
C ASN A 164 14.34 -6.96 8.48
N VAL A 165 13.44 -6.19 9.09
CA VAL A 165 13.74 -4.79 9.42
C VAL A 165 14.43 -4.78 10.77
N VAL A 166 15.65 -4.26 10.79
CA VAL A 166 16.39 -3.97 12.02
C VAL A 166 16.15 -2.50 12.34
N LEU A 167 15.37 -2.21 13.37
CA LEU A 167 15.08 -0.85 13.83
C LEU A 167 15.89 -0.52 15.09
N PHE A 168 16.24 0.76 15.28
CA PHE A 168 16.95 1.27 16.45
C PHE A 168 18.29 0.56 16.74
N HIS A 169 19.22 0.51 15.79
CA HIS A 169 20.55 -0.09 15.98
C HIS A 169 20.53 -1.55 16.54
N GLY A 170 19.48 -2.33 16.25
CA GLY A 170 19.39 -3.74 16.66
C GLY A 170 18.48 -4.04 17.85
N LEU A 171 17.87 -3.03 18.47
CA LEU A 171 16.97 -3.20 19.63
C LEU A 171 15.64 -3.88 19.25
N ILE A 172 15.14 -3.67 18.02
CA ILE A 172 13.88 -4.28 17.57
C ILE A 172 14.09 -4.93 16.21
N ASN A 173 14.07 -6.27 16.19
CA ASN A 173 14.15 -7.08 14.98
C ASN A 173 12.79 -7.72 14.72
N PHE A 174 12.10 -7.28 13.67
CA PHE A 174 10.87 -7.94 13.23
C PHE A 174 10.87 -8.18 11.72
N ARG A 175 10.26 -9.29 11.31
CA ARG A 175 10.07 -9.63 9.89
C ARG A 175 9.02 -8.72 9.28
N ILE A 176 9.26 -8.27 8.04
CA ILE A 176 8.31 -7.44 7.28
C ILE A 176 6.93 -8.07 7.15
N LYS A 177 6.84 -9.41 7.20
CA LYS A 177 5.56 -10.12 7.19
C LYS A 177 4.57 -9.69 8.28
N HIS A 178 5.06 -9.14 9.40
CA HIS A 178 4.23 -8.65 10.49
C HIS A 178 3.89 -7.15 10.39
N LEU A 179 4.50 -6.41 9.47
CA LEU A 179 4.32 -4.97 9.32
C LEU A 179 2.84 -4.58 9.04
N PRO A 180 2.11 -5.26 8.12
CA PRO A 180 0.69 -4.95 7.90
C PRO A 180 -0.15 -5.14 9.18
N PHE A 181 0.11 -6.19 9.96
CA PHE A 181 -0.63 -6.44 11.19
C PHE A 181 -0.29 -5.43 12.30
N ILE A 182 0.99 -5.13 12.51
CA ILE A 182 1.43 -4.15 13.52
C ILE A 182 0.83 -2.78 13.21
N SER A 183 0.87 -2.33 11.95
CA SER A 183 0.27 -1.06 11.54
C SER A 183 -1.24 -1.02 11.73
N LEU A 184 -1.96 -2.12 11.44
CA LEU A 184 -3.40 -2.23 11.71
C LEU A 184 -3.71 -2.11 13.21
N VAL A 185 -2.95 -2.80 14.05
CA VAL A 185 -3.10 -2.72 15.52
C VAL A 185 -2.85 -1.30 16.00
N LEU A 186 -1.77 -0.65 15.57
CA LEU A 186 -1.45 0.73 15.95
C LEU A 186 -2.55 1.72 15.56
N VAL A 187 -3.05 1.64 14.32
CA VAL A 187 -4.11 2.54 13.86
C VAL A 187 -5.43 2.25 14.58
N THR A 188 -5.73 0.99 14.87
CA THR A 188 -6.93 0.60 15.63
C THR A 188 -6.86 1.10 17.07
N LEU A 189 -5.71 0.95 17.73
CA LEU A 189 -5.47 1.49 19.07
C LEU A 189 -5.60 3.02 19.09
N TRP A 190 -4.99 3.69 18.11
CA TRP A 190 -5.12 5.14 17.95
C TRP A 190 -6.60 5.57 17.84
N SER A 191 -7.34 4.95 16.92
CA SER A 191 -8.76 5.24 16.70
C SER A 191 -9.61 4.97 17.95
N SER A 192 -9.27 3.92 18.72
CA SER A 192 -9.93 3.59 19.98
C SER A 192 -9.68 4.64 21.07
N ILE A 193 -8.42 5.07 21.24
CA ILE A 193 -8.04 6.10 22.22
C ILE A 193 -8.76 7.42 21.93
N PHE A 194 -8.79 7.84 20.66
CA PHE A 194 -9.44 9.08 20.23
C PHE A 194 -10.96 8.93 19.99
N ARG A 195 -11.51 7.72 20.16
CA ARG A 195 -12.91 7.36 19.90
C ARG A 195 -13.41 7.76 18.51
N THR A 196 -12.51 7.78 17.54
CA THR A 196 -12.81 8.06 16.13
C THR A 196 -12.91 6.77 15.33
N LEU A 197 -13.59 6.79 14.18
CA LEU A 197 -13.58 5.68 13.22
C LEU A 197 -12.42 5.78 12.21
N HIS A 198 -11.99 7.01 11.93
CA HIS A 198 -10.80 7.28 11.14
C HIS A 198 -9.58 7.38 12.08
N PRO A 199 -8.46 6.69 11.78
CA PRO A 199 -8.12 6.02 10.52
C PRO A 199 -8.39 4.50 10.47
N ALA A 200 -9.00 3.89 11.50
CA ALA A 200 -9.10 2.43 11.62
C ALA A 200 -10.02 1.73 10.61
N VAL A 201 -11.18 2.29 10.33
CA VAL A 201 -12.12 1.71 9.36
C VAL A 201 -11.51 1.65 7.95
N PRO A 202 -11.01 2.75 7.36
CA PRO A 202 -10.43 2.70 6.02
C PRO A 202 -9.15 1.84 5.96
N SER A 203 -8.37 1.74 7.03
CA SER A 203 -7.18 0.88 7.04
C SER A 203 -7.52 -0.60 6.99
N LEU A 204 -8.49 -1.05 7.81
CA LEU A 204 -8.97 -2.43 7.81
C LEU A 204 -9.59 -2.79 6.45
N LEU A 205 -10.45 -1.93 5.91
CA LEU A 205 -11.07 -2.14 4.60
C LEU A 205 -10.01 -2.25 3.50
N SER A 206 -9.05 -1.31 3.47
CA SER A 206 -7.99 -1.32 2.47
C SER A 206 -7.12 -2.56 2.56
N PHE A 207 -6.83 -3.05 3.76
CA PHE A 207 -6.09 -4.29 3.97
C PHE A 207 -6.82 -5.48 3.33
N PHE A 208 -8.11 -5.66 3.61
CA PHE A 208 -8.87 -6.79 3.07
C PHE A 208 -9.10 -6.65 1.56
N ILE A 209 -9.44 -5.46 1.07
CA ILE A 209 -9.64 -5.21 -0.36
C ILE A 209 -8.34 -5.45 -1.13
N ALA A 210 -7.21 -4.93 -0.64
CA ALA A 210 -5.90 -5.19 -1.21
C ALA A 210 -5.59 -6.69 -1.22
N TYR A 211 -5.78 -7.38 -0.09
CA TYR A 211 -5.57 -8.82 0.01
C TYR A 211 -6.39 -9.60 -1.02
N ILE A 212 -7.71 -9.35 -1.10
CA ILE A 212 -8.62 -10.02 -2.03
C ILE A 212 -8.22 -9.74 -3.48
N TYR A 213 -7.91 -8.48 -3.81
CA TYR A 213 -7.45 -8.12 -5.15
C TYR A 213 -6.18 -8.89 -5.54
N LEU A 214 -5.16 -8.88 -4.67
CA LEU A 214 -3.88 -9.52 -4.95
C LEU A 214 -4.00 -11.04 -5.02
N ARG A 215 -4.80 -11.65 -4.12
CA ARG A 215 -5.00 -13.10 -4.05
C ARG A 215 -5.75 -13.62 -5.26
N PHE A 216 -6.82 -12.96 -5.72
CA PHE A 216 -7.75 -13.56 -6.69
C PHE A 216 -7.89 -12.82 -8.03
N PHE A 217 -7.60 -11.52 -8.08
CA PHE A 217 -7.96 -10.67 -9.23
C PHE A 217 -6.78 -10.02 -9.93
N GLN A 218 -5.63 -9.89 -9.28
CA GLN A 218 -4.48 -9.26 -9.89
C GLN A 218 -4.02 -10.08 -11.10
N ILE A 219 -3.83 -9.41 -12.23
CA ILE A 219 -3.25 -10.00 -13.42
C ILE A 219 -1.77 -9.67 -13.41
N ALA A 220 -0.92 -10.69 -13.38
CA ALA A 220 0.52 -10.55 -13.49
C ALA A 220 0.96 -11.10 -14.85
N ASN A 221 1.58 -10.24 -15.65
CA ASN A 221 2.33 -10.65 -16.83
C ASN A 221 3.70 -11.06 -16.33
N VAL A 222 3.95 -12.35 -16.23
CA VAL A 222 5.22 -12.88 -15.73
C VAL A 222 5.96 -13.44 -16.92
N ASP A 223 7.18 -12.94 -17.14
CA ASP A 223 8.13 -13.59 -18.06
C ASP A 223 8.27 -15.05 -17.63
N PRO A 224 8.32 -16.03 -18.55
CA PRO A 224 8.35 -17.44 -18.19
C PRO A 224 9.63 -17.78 -17.41
N ILE A 225 9.59 -17.67 -16.08
CA ILE A 225 10.68 -18.06 -15.16
C ILE A 225 10.76 -19.60 -15.03
N LEU A 226 9.74 -20.28 -15.53
CA LEU A 226 9.63 -21.72 -15.63
C LEU A 226 9.10 -22.03 -17.03
N PRO A 227 9.69 -23.00 -17.76
CA PRO A 227 9.07 -23.50 -18.97
C PRO A 227 7.73 -24.10 -18.56
N VAL A 228 6.64 -23.41 -18.88
CA VAL A 228 5.30 -23.96 -18.70
C VAL A 228 5.18 -25.08 -19.72
N ALA A 229 4.87 -26.29 -19.27
CA ALA A 229 4.59 -27.44 -20.13
C ALA A 229 3.24 -27.29 -20.86
N SER A 230 2.87 -26.07 -21.25
CA SER A 230 1.82 -25.83 -22.22
C SER A 230 2.48 -25.92 -23.58
N THR A 231 2.19 -27.02 -24.27
CA THR A 231 2.53 -27.24 -25.66
C THR A 231 2.17 -26.01 -26.50
N ASN A 232 3.19 -25.53 -27.22
CA ASN A 232 3.16 -24.59 -28.33
C ASN A 232 3.46 -23.11 -27.98
N GLU A 233 4.47 -22.62 -28.71
CA GLU A 233 4.87 -21.23 -28.93
C GLU A 233 5.94 -20.64 -28.00
N GLU A 234 7.17 -20.69 -28.49
CA GLU A 234 8.29 -19.84 -28.10
C GLU A 234 7.84 -18.36 -28.07
N GLY A 235 7.63 -17.81 -26.87
CA GLY A 235 7.27 -16.39 -26.68
C GLY A 235 5.90 -16.13 -26.04
N ALA A 236 5.13 -17.14 -25.63
CA ALA A 236 3.85 -16.93 -24.96
C ALA A 236 4.03 -16.30 -23.57
N VAL A 237 3.62 -15.03 -23.41
CA VAL A 237 3.48 -14.35 -22.11
C VAL A 237 2.40 -15.08 -21.32
N SER A 238 2.78 -15.89 -20.33
CA SER A 238 1.80 -16.54 -19.45
C SER A 238 1.14 -15.49 -18.55
N VAL A 239 -0.16 -15.25 -18.78
CA VAL A 239 -0.96 -14.37 -17.94
C VAL A 239 -1.42 -15.14 -16.71
N ILE A 240 -0.89 -14.79 -15.54
CA ILE A 240 -1.25 -15.42 -14.28
C ILE A 240 -2.25 -14.53 -13.54
N ARG A 241 -3.34 -15.13 -13.05
CA ARG A 241 -4.35 -14.43 -12.27
C ARG A 241 -4.24 -14.81 -10.79
N GLY A 242 -4.03 -13.80 -9.94
CA GLY A 242 -3.99 -13.94 -8.49
C GLY A 242 -2.63 -14.38 -7.93
N ASP A 243 -2.65 -14.85 -6.69
CA ASP A 243 -1.53 -15.47 -6.00
C ASP A 243 -2.03 -16.69 -5.22
N GLY A 244 -1.71 -17.90 -5.68
CA GLY A 244 -2.09 -19.13 -4.99
C GLY A 244 -1.19 -19.47 -3.79
N SER A 245 -0.06 -18.79 -3.61
CA SER A 245 1.02 -19.24 -2.71
C SER A 245 0.62 -19.33 -1.24
N ASP A 246 1.12 -20.32 -0.52
CA ASP A 246 0.81 -20.50 0.89
C ASP A 246 1.38 -19.38 1.77
N ALA A 247 2.51 -18.81 1.34
CA ALA A 247 3.11 -17.64 1.98
C ALA A 247 2.21 -16.40 1.98
N PHE A 248 1.29 -16.28 1.00
CA PHE A 248 0.35 -15.18 0.87
C PHE A 248 -1.06 -15.51 1.37
N GLN A 249 -1.26 -16.57 2.15
CA GLN A 249 -2.56 -16.81 2.80
C GLN A 249 -2.92 -15.71 3.81
N LEU A 250 -4.22 -15.48 4.02
CA LEU A 250 -4.70 -14.46 4.96
C LEU A 250 -4.22 -14.73 6.40
N VAL A 251 -4.18 -16.01 6.79
CA VAL A 251 -3.70 -16.45 8.12
C VAL A 251 -2.24 -16.02 8.36
N GLU A 252 -1.41 -15.99 7.32
CA GLU A 252 0.01 -15.63 7.42
C GLU A 252 0.26 -14.15 7.74
N PHE A 253 -0.76 -13.28 7.68
CA PHE A 253 -0.62 -11.89 8.13
C PHE A 253 -0.61 -11.78 9.66
N PHE A 254 -1.12 -12.79 10.36
CA PHE A 254 -1.34 -12.75 11.80
C PHE A 254 -0.22 -13.46 12.57
N PRO A 255 0.02 -13.09 13.85
CA PRO A 255 1.03 -13.74 14.68
C PRO A 255 0.69 -15.20 14.94
N GLY A 256 1.73 -16.02 15.15
CA GLY A 256 1.62 -17.48 15.25
C GLY A 256 0.58 -17.99 16.25
N ILE A 257 0.43 -17.31 17.39
CA ILE A 257 -0.51 -17.65 18.46
C ILE A 257 -1.97 -17.61 17.97
N THR A 258 -2.29 -16.67 17.07
CA THR A 258 -3.67 -16.46 16.58
C THR A 258 -4.02 -17.30 15.36
N LYS A 259 -3.01 -17.86 14.66
CA LYS A 259 -3.19 -18.62 13.43
C LYS A 259 -4.15 -19.82 13.52
N PRO A 260 -4.07 -20.71 14.53
CA PRO A 260 -4.95 -21.89 14.57
C PRO A 260 -6.43 -21.53 14.72
N TYR A 261 -6.72 -20.42 15.41
CA TYR A 261 -8.10 -19.94 15.58
C TYR A 261 -8.61 -19.25 14.31
N LEU A 262 -7.78 -18.39 13.71
CA LEU A 262 -8.14 -17.66 12.49
C LEU A 262 -8.20 -18.56 11.25
N SER A 263 -7.43 -19.66 11.20
CA SER A 263 -7.46 -20.59 10.06
C SER A 263 -8.84 -21.23 9.90
N ILE A 264 -9.49 -21.62 10.99
CA ILE A 264 -10.85 -22.18 10.97
C ILE A 264 -11.82 -21.17 10.37
N LEU A 265 -11.77 -19.92 10.86
CA LEU A 265 -12.64 -18.85 10.39
C LEU A 265 -12.41 -18.53 8.91
N PHE A 266 -11.16 -18.31 8.51
CA PHE A 266 -10.83 -17.93 7.14
C PHE A 266 -11.10 -19.06 6.15
N ASN A 267 -10.89 -20.32 6.54
CA ASN A 267 -11.25 -21.46 5.72
C ASN A 267 -12.78 -21.58 5.54
N ALA A 268 -13.56 -21.31 6.59
CA ALA A 268 -15.01 -21.28 6.49
C ALA A 268 -15.48 -20.16 5.54
N VAL A 269 -14.96 -18.95 5.70
CA VAL A 269 -15.27 -17.81 4.81
C VAL A 269 -14.87 -18.11 3.37
N TYR A 270 -13.71 -18.74 3.15
CA TYR A 270 -13.25 -19.13 1.81
C TYR A 270 -14.19 -20.17 1.18
N LYS A 271 -14.53 -21.24 1.89
CA LYS A 271 -15.49 -22.26 1.42
C LYS A 271 -16.86 -21.67 1.08
N LEU A 272 -17.37 -20.77 1.93
CA LEU A 272 -18.61 -20.05 1.66
C LEU A 272 -18.48 -19.17 0.40
N SER A 273 -17.38 -18.44 0.25
CA SER A 273 -17.15 -17.58 -0.93
C SER A 273 -17.06 -18.39 -2.23
N VAL A 274 -16.48 -19.59 -2.18
CA VAL A 274 -16.44 -20.53 -3.31
C VAL A 274 -17.85 -21.06 -3.60
N SER A 275 -18.60 -21.45 -2.57
CA SER A 275 -19.98 -21.93 -2.72
C SER A 275 -20.93 -20.87 -3.30
N LEU A 276 -20.68 -19.59 -3.02
CA LEU A 276 -21.43 -18.46 -3.57
C LEU A 276 -20.95 -18.05 -4.97
N GLY A 277 -19.90 -18.69 -5.52
CA GLY A 277 -19.33 -18.36 -6.82
C GLY A 277 -18.59 -17.02 -6.87
N LEU A 278 -18.27 -16.41 -5.72
CA LEU A 278 -17.53 -15.15 -5.64
C LEU A 278 -16.05 -15.33 -5.98
N VAL A 279 -15.52 -16.51 -5.69
CA VAL A 279 -14.10 -16.87 -5.85
C VAL A 279 -13.99 -18.23 -6.53
N THR A 280 -13.15 -18.32 -7.55
CA THR A 280 -12.78 -19.60 -8.17
C THR A 280 -11.76 -20.32 -7.29
N PRO A 281 -11.97 -21.60 -6.95
CA PRO A 281 -10.98 -22.35 -6.19
C PRO A 281 -9.68 -22.50 -6.99
N PHE A 282 -8.55 -22.46 -6.30
CA PHE A 282 -7.27 -22.76 -6.93
C PHE A 282 -7.10 -24.26 -7.12
N ASP A 283 -6.50 -24.63 -8.25
CA ASP A 283 -6.03 -25.99 -8.52
C ASP A 283 -4.72 -26.26 -7.77
N ASP A 284 -4.47 -27.52 -7.41
CA ASP A 284 -3.28 -27.91 -6.64
C ASP A 284 -1.99 -27.60 -7.43
N ASP A 285 -2.01 -27.86 -8.74
CA ASP A 285 -0.92 -27.51 -9.67
C ASP A 285 -0.64 -26.00 -9.69
N PHE A 286 -1.69 -25.17 -9.61
CA PHE A 286 -1.55 -23.72 -9.59
C PHE A 286 -0.92 -23.23 -8.27
N ILE A 287 -1.28 -23.87 -7.15
CA ILE A 287 -0.72 -23.57 -5.83
C ILE A 287 0.77 -23.92 -5.82
N GLU A 288 1.15 -25.11 -6.31
CA GLU A 288 2.55 -25.53 -6.37
C GLU A 288 3.38 -24.57 -7.24
N GLN A 289 2.90 -24.22 -8.43
CA GLN A 289 3.58 -23.25 -9.30
C GLN A 289 3.72 -21.87 -8.63
N SER A 290 2.70 -21.43 -7.88
CA SER A 290 2.72 -20.16 -7.15
C SER A 290 3.74 -20.20 -6.00
N ASN A 291 3.83 -21.32 -5.29
CA ASN A 291 4.81 -21.55 -4.23
C ASN A 291 6.25 -21.52 -4.77
N LEU A 292 6.51 -22.22 -5.89
CA LEU A 292 7.82 -22.21 -6.55
C LEU A 292 8.22 -20.79 -7.00
N ARG A 293 7.29 -19.99 -7.53
CA ARG A 293 7.55 -18.60 -7.91
C ARG A 293 7.88 -17.73 -6.70
N ALA A 294 7.12 -17.85 -5.61
CA ALA A 294 7.35 -17.09 -4.39
C ALA A 294 8.74 -17.41 -3.78
N GLN A 295 9.13 -18.68 -3.77
CA GLN A 295 10.46 -19.12 -3.32
C GLN A 295 11.58 -18.55 -4.20
N LYS A 296 11.49 -18.69 -5.53
CA LYS A 296 12.48 -18.13 -6.47
C LYS A 296 12.63 -16.62 -6.35
N LEU A 297 11.53 -15.90 -6.11
CA LEU A 297 11.58 -14.45 -5.88
C LEU A 297 12.37 -14.12 -4.62
N SER A 298 12.12 -14.85 -3.52
CA SER A 298 12.85 -14.67 -2.27
C SER A 298 14.34 -15.00 -2.43
N GLU A 299 14.67 -16.09 -3.13
CA GLU A 299 16.06 -16.47 -3.43
C GLU A 299 16.80 -15.40 -4.24
N ARG A 300 16.18 -14.86 -5.30
CA ARG A 300 16.78 -13.78 -6.10
C ARG A 300 17.07 -12.55 -5.26
N LEU A 301 16.16 -12.17 -4.36
CA LEU A 301 16.35 -11.04 -3.45
C LEU A 301 17.47 -11.31 -2.44
N ASN A 302 17.54 -12.52 -1.88
CA ASN A 302 18.60 -12.92 -0.96
C ASN A 302 19.98 -12.96 -1.65
N GLN A 303 20.05 -13.44 -2.89
CA GLN A 303 21.28 -13.42 -3.69
C GLN A 303 21.75 -12.00 -4.01
N ALA A 304 20.83 -11.10 -4.39
CA ALA A 304 21.15 -9.69 -4.63
C ALA A 304 21.68 -8.99 -3.37
N ASN A 305 21.11 -9.29 -2.19
CA ASN A 305 21.61 -8.76 -0.93
C ASN A 305 23.01 -9.30 -0.58
N LYS A 306 23.25 -10.60 -0.82
CA LYS A 306 24.56 -11.23 -0.58
C LYS A 306 25.63 -10.67 -1.52
N SER A 307 25.33 -10.44 -2.79
CA SER A 307 26.28 -9.84 -3.75
C SER A 307 26.63 -8.40 -3.37
N ILE A 308 25.65 -7.61 -2.92
CA ILE A 308 25.89 -6.26 -2.41
C ILE A 308 26.81 -6.31 -1.18
N ALA A 309 26.49 -7.17 -0.19
CA ALA A 309 27.32 -7.32 1.01
C ALA A 309 28.76 -7.73 0.67
N ASN A 310 28.94 -8.67 -0.25
CA ASN A 310 30.24 -9.10 -0.73
C ASN A 310 31.01 -7.95 -1.40
N SER A 311 30.36 -7.18 -2.29
CA SER A 311 30.98 -6.04 -2.97
C SER A 311 31.42 -4.93 -2.01
N VAL A 312 30.63 -4.69 -0.94
CA VAL A 312 30.97 -3.71 0.10
C VAL A 312 32.13 -4.20 0.95
N ALA A 313 32.16 -5.48 1.30
CA ALA A 313 33.27 -6.09 2.02
C ALA A 313 34.56 -6.05 1.20
N GLU A 314 34.48 -6.30 -0.11
CA GLU A 314 35.62 -6.24 -1.03
C GLU A 314 36.17 -4.81 -1.17
N ARG A 315 35.29 -3.80 -1.27
CA ARG A 315 35.70 -2.39 -1.22
C ARG A 315 36.40 -2.03 0.09
N ARG A 316 35.90 -2.51 1.23
CA ARG A 316 36.55 -2.28 2.54
C ARG A 316 37.92 -2.96 2.62
N ARG A 317 38.07 -4.16 2.06
CA ARG A 317 39.37 -4.85 1.97
C ARG A 317 40.37 -4.08 1.11
N GLN A 318 39.93 -3.57 -0.05
CA GLN A 318 40.79 -2.76 -0.93
C GLN A 318 41.30 -1.48 -0.24
N VAL A 319 40.42 -0.76 0.47
CA VAL A 319 40.83 0.43 1.24
C VAL A 319 41.81 0.06 2.36
N ALA A 320 41.58 -1.06 3.05
CA ALA A 320 42.51 -1.52 4.09
C ALA A 320 43.89 -1.87 3.52
N LEU A 321 43.95 -2.50 2.33
CA LEU A 321 45.20 -2.79 1.64
C LEU A 321 45.94 -1.51 1.23
N GLN A 322 45.23 -0.52 0.68
CA GLN A 322 45.82 0.78 0.34
C GLN A 322 46.44 1.47 1.57
N VAL A 323 45.74 1.46 2.72
CA VAL A 323 46.28 2.04 3.97
C VAL A 323 47.52 1.30 4.45
N ILE A 324 47.61 -0.01 4.23
CA ILE A 324 48.80 -0.80 4.58
C ILE A 324 49.96 -0.43 3.65
N GLU A 325 49.71 -0.33 2.33
CA GLU A 325 50.71 0.10 1.35
C GLU A 325 51.25 1.51 1.64
N ASP A 326 50.37 2.47 1.95
CA ASP A 326 50.76 3.83 2.31
C ASP A 326 51.63 3.86 3.58
N ARG A 327 51.32 3.03 4.59
CA ARG A 327 52.15 2.91 5.79
C ARG A 327 53.51 2.29 5.50
N MET A 328 53.56 1.27 4.66
CA MET A 328 54.82 0.63 4.25
C MET A 328 55.70 1.62 3.50
N ASN A 329 55.15 2.33 2.51
CA ASN A 329 55.86 3.31 1.70
C ASN A 329 56.30 4.55 2.51
N GLY A 330 55.52 4.97 3.51
CA GLY A 330 55.89 6.07 4.41
C GLY A 330 56.91 5.69 5.51
N SER A 331 57.28 4.40 5.61
CA SER A 331 58.26 3.89 6.58
C SER A 331 59.61 3.50 5.95
N SER A 332 59.79 3.78 4.66
CA SER A 332 61.05 3.63 3.91
C SER A 332 61.71 4.99 3.69
#